data_AF-A0A8X6KHU2-F1
#
_entry.id   AF-A0A8X6KHU2-F1
#
_cell.length_a   1.000
_cell.length_b   1.000
_cell.length_c   1.000
_cell.angle_alpha   90.00
_cell.angle_beta   90.00
_cell.angle_gamma   90.00
#
_symmetry.space_group_name_H-M   'P 1'
#
loop_
_entity.id
_entity.type
_entity.pdbx_description
1 polymer ?
#
loop_
_entity_poly.entity_id
_entity_poly.type
_entity_poly.pdbx_seq_one_letter_code
_entity_poly.pdbx_strand_id
1 'polypeptide(L)'
;MMGKFYVFAVFGVLLGFAAADTPANCTYEDIRGVWAFYEGERSGNNSIECSNFRGPAVNVFKIELLFPDVSVDELGNKGYWTLIYNQGFEVVINYRKYFAFSLYKNSGGNVTSFCDSTLPGWSHDVLGKNWACYNAHKINPSVAPKHHREHL
;
A
#
# COMPACT_ATOMS: atom_id res chain seq x y z
N MET A 1 -14.58 -24.07 -39.05
CA MET A 1 -15.09 -24.13 -37.66
C MET A 1 -14.05 -24.57 -36.60
N MET A 2 -12.85 -25.08 -36.97
CA MET A 2 -11.80 -25.45 -35.99
C MET A 2 -11.04 -24.27 -35.36
N GLY A 3 -10.82 -23.16 -36.07
CA GLY A 3 -9.99 -22.05 -35.56
C GLY A 3 -10.55 -21.31 -34.34
N LYS A 4 -11.87 -21.36 -34.11
CA LYS A 4 -12.50 -20.70 -32.96
C LYS A 4 -12.28 -21.48 -31.65
N PHE A 5 -12.20 -22.81 -31.69
CA PHE A 5 -11.96 -23.64 -30.51
C PHE A 5 -10.53 -23.48 -29.96
N TYR A 6 -9.53 -23.32 -30.83
CA TYR A 6 -8.15 -23.06 -30.40
C TYR A 6 -7.98 -21.72 -29.68
N VAL A 7 -8.70 -20.68 -30.11
CA VAL A 7 -8.65 -19.36 -29.46
C VAL A 7 -9.23 -19.39 -28.05
N PHE A 8 -10.34 -20.11 -27.84
CA PHE A 8 -10.93 -20.29 -26.50
C PHE A 8 -10.05 -21.16 -25.59
N ALA A 9 -9.41 -22.21 -26.12
CA ALA A 9 -8.49 -23.05 -25.34
C ALA A 9 -7.24 -22.31 -24.88
N VAL A 10 -6.68 -21.42 -25.72
CA VAL A 10 -5.51 -20.59 -25.35
C VAL A 10 -5.88 -19.54 -24.29
N PHE A 11 -7.07 -18.95 -24.36
CA PHE A 11 -7.55 -18.00 -23.34
C PHE A 11 -7.80 -18.67 -21.97
N GLY A 12 -8.28 -19.91 -21.96
CA GLY A 12 -8.50 -20.68 -20.73
C GLY A 12 -7.21 -21.09 -20.00
N VAL A 13 -6.14 -21.36 -20.74
CA VAL A 13 -4.82 -21.72 -20.17
C VAL A 13 -4.07 -20.50 -19.59
N LEU A 14 -4.30 -19.30 -20.15
CA LEU A 14 -3.64 -18.07 -19.71
C LEU A 14 -4.22 -17.47 -18.40
N LEU A 15 -5.42 -17.89 -17.98
CA LEU A 15 -6.08 -17.37 -16.77
C LEU A 15 -5.57 -18.00 -15.46
N GLY A 16 -4.78 -19.07 -15.51
CA GLY A 16 -4.37 -19.84 -14.34
C GLY A 16 -3.17 -19.31 -13.53
N PHE A 17 -2.52 -18.23 -13.96
CA PHE A 17 -1.25 -17.78 -13.38
C PHE A 17 -1.25 -16.35 -12.81
N ALA A 18 -2.42 -15.70 -12.71
CA ALA A 18 -2.50 -14.38 -12.12
C ALA A 18 -2.68 -14.49 -10.59
N ALA A 19 -1.57 -14.54 -9.85
CA ALA A 19 -1.59 -14.21 -8.43
C ALA A 19 -1.79 -12.69 -8.31
N ALA A 20 -2.98 -12.28 -7.87
CA ALA A 20 -3.36 -10.87 -7.77
C ALA A 20 -2.99 -10.23 -6.41
N ASP A 21 -2.84 -11.06 -5.37
CA ASP A 21 -2.50 -10.60 -4.03
C ASP A 21 -0.98 -10.48 -3.86
N THR A 22 -0.56 -9.50 -3.06
CA THR A 22 0.80 -9.48 -2.56
C THR A 22 0.97 -10.55 -1.47
N PRO A 23 2.20 -11.07 -1.27
CA PRO A 23 2.51 -11.96 -0.16
C PRO A 23 2.39 -11.33 1.25
N ALA A 24 2.14 -10.03 1.36
CA ALA A 24 1.97 -9.39 2.66
C ALA A 24 0.78 -9.99 3.42
N ASN A 25 0.95 -10.18 4.74
CA ASN A 25 -0.11 -10.69 5.60
C ASN A 25 -0.15 -9.88 6.90
N CYS A 26 -0.61 -8.63 6.78
CA CYS A 26 -0.68 -7.68 7.88
C CYS A 26 -2.11 -7.55 8.42
N THR A 27 -2.25 -7.59 9.73
CA THR A 27 -3.52 -7.44 10.43
C THR A 27 -3.81 -5.98 10.74
N TYR A 28 -5.06 -5.68 11.04
CA TYR A 28 -5.50 -4.35 11.45
C TYR A 28 -4.70 -3.80 12.65
N GLU A 29 -4.43 -4.64 13.66
CA GLU A 29 -3.66 -4.24 14.85
C GLU A 29 -2.19 -3.96 14.52
N ASP A 30 -1.63 -4.58 13.48
CA ASP A 30 -0.27 -4.25 13.04
C ASP A 30 -0.22 -2.86 12.40
N ILE A 31 -1.29 -2.44 11.72
CA ILE A 31 -1.33 -1.15 11.01
C ILE A 31 -1.70 0.01 11.92
N ARG A 32 -2.57 -0.17 12.92
CA ARG A 32 -2.95 0.94 13.82
C ARG A 32 -1.73 1.55 14.53
N GLY A 33 -1.73 2.85 14.78
CA GLY A 33 -0.65 3.54 15.51
C GLY A 33 -0.10 4.75 14.76
N VAL A 34 1.05 5.24 15.19
CA VAL A 34 1.67 6.46 14.65
C VAL A 34 2.60 6.11 13.50
N TRP A 35 2.40 6.74 12.34
CA TRP A 35 3.20 6.55 11.12
C TRP A 35 3.86 7.85 10.69
N ALA A 36 5.10 7.78 10.24
CA ALA A 36 5.76 8.84 9.48
C ALA A 36 5.53 8.61 7.99
N PHE A 37 5.02 9.62 7.30
CA PHE A 37 4.82 9.63 5.86
C PHE A 37 5.91 10.48 5.21
N TYR A 38 6.49 9.97 4.13
CA TYR A 38 7.55 10.60 3.35
C TYR A 38 7.06 10.75 1.91
N GLU A 39 6.48 11.91 1.59
CA GLU A 39 5.84 12.18 0.30
C GLU A 39 6.74 13.06 -0.59
N GLY A 40 6.82 12.70 -1.87
CA GLY A 40 7.51 13.46 -2.91
C GLY A 40 6.74 14.70 -3.36
N GLU A 41 7.18 15.30 -4.46
CA GLU A 41 6.53 16.48 -5.02
C GLU A 41 5.13 16.17 -5.54
N ARG A 42 4.17 17.04 -5.24
CA ARG A 42 2.76 16.93 -5.65
C ARG A 42 2.50 17.49 -7.04
N SER A 43 3.45 17.28 -7.97
CA SER A 43 3.43 17.82 -9.33
C SER A 43 3.01 16.77 -10.38
N GLY A 44 2.83 15.51 -9.97
CA GLY A 44 2.49 14.41 -10.84
C GLY A 44 1.01 14.37 -11.27
N ASN A 45 0.73 13.45 -12.20
CA ASN A 45 -0.62 13.08 -12.62
C ASN A 45 -0.88 11.58 -12.36
N ASN A 46 -2.03 11.08 -12.79
CA ASN A 46 -2.45 9.69 -12.59
C ASN A 46 -1.64 8.65 -13.39
N SER A 47 -0.64 9.06 -14.15
CA SER A 47 0.31 8.19 -14.85
C SER A 47 1.69 8.16 -14.18
N ILE A 48 1.82 8.67 -12.94
CA ILE A 48 3.09 8.66 -12.21
C ILE A 48 3.54 7.24 -11.84
N GLU A 49 4.81 6.94 -12.11
CA GLU A 49 5.43 5.66 -11.79
C GLU A 49 6.14 5.71 -10.43
N CYS A 50 5.57 5.07 -9.41
CA CYS A 50 6.07 5.13 -8.05
C CYS A 50 6.90 3.91 -7.62
N SER A 51 6.96 2.85 -8.41
CA SER A 51 7.59 1.56 -8.09
C SER A 51 9.03 1.66 -7.57
N ASN A 52 9.76 2.70 -7.97
CA ASN A 52 11.17 2.93 -7.59
C ASN A 52 11.39 4.21 -6.75
N PHE A 53 10.34 4.76 -6.12
CA PHE A 53 10.49 5.97 -5.31
C PHE A 53 11.39 5.74 -4.10
N ARG A 54 12.55 6.40 -4.12
CA ARG A 54 13.56 6.39 -3.04
C ARG A 54 13.78 7.76 -2.40
N GLY A 55 12.95 8.74 -2.76
CA GLY A 55 13.11 10.15 -2.42
C GLY A 55 13.71 10.99 -3.56
N PRO A 56 13.96 12.30 -3.31
CA PRO A 56 13.78 12.95 -2.01
C PRO A 56 12.31 13.07 -1.61
N ALA A 57 12.04 12.94 -0.30
CA ALA A 57 10.76 13.33 0.27
C ALA A 57 10.80 14.83 0.56
N VAL A 58 9.81 15.56 0.07
CA VAL A 58 9.69 17.02 0.28
C VAL A 58 8.65 17.35 1.35
N ASN A 59 7.66 16.47 1.56
CA ASN A 59 6.68 16.58 2.62
C ASN A 59 6.88 15.40 3.58
N VAL A 60 7.19 15.71 4.84
CA VAL A 60 7.34 14.71 5.91
C VAL A 60 6.43 15.11 7.07
N PHE A 61 5.55 14.21 7.47
CA PHE A 61 4.53 14.47 8.49
C PHE A 61 4.11 13.15 9.15
N LYS A 62 3.47 13.26 10.32
CA LYS A 62 2.93 12.08 11.02
C LYS A 62 1.42 12.01 10.96
N ILE A 63 0.93 10.77 10.90
CA ILE A 63 -0.50 10.46 11.05
C ILE A 63 -0.63 9.34 12.09
N GLU A 64 -1.53 9.53 13.05
CA GLU A 64 -1.97 8.49 13.96
C GLU A 64 -3.24 7.81 13.42
N LEU A 65 -3.20 6.49 13.32
CA LEU A 65 -4.28 5.62 12.86
C LEU A 65 -4.96 4.95 14.06
N LEU A 66 -6.16 5.41 14.40
CA LEU A 66 -6.92 5.05 15.59
C LEU A 66 -8.09 4.11 15.28
N PHE A 67 -8.56 3.41 16.31
CA PHE A 67 -9.83 2.68 16.22
C PHE A 67 -11.02 3.62 15.98
N PRO A 68 -12.05 3.20 15.23
CA PRO A 68 -12.05 2.07 14.30
C PRO A 68 -11.44 2.41 12.95
N ASP A 69 -11.49 3.67 12.55
CA ASP A 69 -11.15 4.13 11.22
C ASP A 69 -10.72 5.60 11.21
N VAL A 70 -10.29 6.15 12.36
CA VAL A 70 -9.97 7.58 12.48
C VAL A 70 -8.49 7.84 12.23
N SER A 71 -8.16 8.79 11.36
CA SER A 71 -6.79 9.28 11.18
C SER A 71 -6.63 10.69 11.73
N VAL A 72 -5.55 10.98 12.44
CA VAL A 72 -5.27 12.32 13.02
C VAL A 72 -3.85 12.76 12.69
N ASP A 73 -3.66 13.98 12.21
CA ASP A 73 -2.33 14.56 11.96
C ASP A 73 -1.81 15.41 13.14
N GLU A 74 -0.58 15.89 13.03
CA GLU A 74 0.09 16.71 14.07
C GLU A 74 -0.59 18.06 14.34
N LEU A 75 -1.47 18.52 13.45
CA LEU A 75 -2.24 19.76 13.59
C LEU A 75 -3.66 19.50 14.15
N GLY A 76 -4.01 18.24 14.40
CA GLY A 76 -5.32 17.84 14.91
C GLY A 76 -6.40 17.75 13.82
N ASN A 77 -6.03 17.81 12.53
CA ASN A 77 -6.97 17.50 11.46
C ASN A 77 -7.38 16.04 11.57
N LYS A 78 -8.65 15.77 11.28
CA LYS A 78 -9.21 14.42 11.32
C LYS A 78 -9.60 13.97 9.93
N GLY A 79 -9.36 12.71 9.67
CA GLY A 79 -9.75 12.00 8.46
C GLY A 79 -10.16 10.58 8.81
N TYR A 80 -10.15 9.70 7.81
CA TYR A 80 -10.39 8.29 8.02
C TYR A 80 -9.31 7.42 7.36
N TRP A 81 -9.21 6.18 7.82
CA TRP A 81 -8.35 5.17 7.22
C TRP A 81 -9.04 3.82 7.20
N THR A 82 -8.58 2.95 6.30
CA THR A 82 -9.06 1.57 6.24
C THR A 82 -7.94 0.62 5.85
N LEU A 83 -7.96 -0.57 6.45
CA LEU A 83 -7.14 -1.69 6.02
C LEU A 83 -7.77 -2.30 4.77
N ILE A 84 -6.95 -2.58 3.77
CA ILE A 84 -7.37 -3.30 2.57
C ILE A 84 -6.96 -4.76 2.75
N TYR A 85 -7.91 -5.57 3.19
CA TYR A 85 -7.74 -6.98 3.55
C TYR A 85 -6.55 -7.20 4.50
N ASN A 86 -5.43 -7.70 4.02
CA ASN A 86 -4.17 -7.83 4.76
C ASN A 86 -2.96 -7.28 3.97
N GLN A 87 -3.25 -6.50 2.93
CA GLN A 87 -2.36 -6.17 1.83
C GLN A 87 -1.72 -4.79 1.98
N GLY A 88 -2.48 -3.83 2.49
CA GLY A 88 -2.11 -2.43 2.58
C GLY A 88 -3.21 -1.62 3.23
N PHE A 89 -3.10 -0.30 3.16
CA PHE A 89 -4.10 0.59 3.75
C PHE A 89 -4.28 1.86 2.93
N GLU A 90 -5.47 2.45 3.02
CA GLU A 90 -5.77 3.78 2.50
C GLU A 90 -5.99 4.75 3.67
N VAL A 91 -5.43 5.96 3.57
CA VAL A 91 -5.69 7.07 4.50
C VAL A 91 -6.23 8.26 3.71
N VAL A 92 -7.31 8.86 4.19
CA VAL A 92 -7.90 10.08 3.63
C VAL A 92 -7.95 11.15 4.70
N ILE A 93 -7.11 12.17 4.56
CA ILE A 93 -6.98 13.27 5.53
C ILE A 93 -6.56 14.54 4.81
N ASN A 94 -7.05 15.70 5.28
CA ASN A 94 -6.69 17.02 4.75
C ASN A 94 -6.78 17.11 3.21
N TYR A 95 -7.91 16.66 2.66
CA TYR A 95 -8.22 16.65 1.22
C TYR A 95 -7.23 15.86 0.34
N ARG A 96 -6.48 14.92 0.91
CA ARG A 96 -5.62 13.99 0.18
C ARG A 96 -5.90 12.54 0.54
N LYS A 97 -5.58 11.65 -0.41
CA LYS A 97 -5.62 10.20 -0.27
C LYS A 97 -4.21 9.64 -0.36
N TYR A 98 -3.93 8.60 0.42
CA TYR A 98 -2.67 7.89 0.48
C TYR A 98 -2.93 6.39 0.45
N PHE A 99 -2.39 5.68 -0.52
CA PHE A 99 -2.49 4.22 -0.61
C PHE A 99 -1.13 3.57 -0.86
N ALA A 100 -0.79 2.57 -0.06
CA ALA A 100 0.37 1.73 -0.26
C ALA A 100 0.13 0.30 0.24
N PHE A 101 0.78 -0.66 -0.42
CA PHE A 101 0.91 -2.02 0.10
C PHE A 101 1.92 -2.09 1.24
N SER A 102 1.71 -3.01 2.18
CA SER A 102 2.70 -3.33 3.21
C SER A 102 3.95 -3.95 2.58
N LEU A 103 5.12 -3.63 3.15
CA LEU A 103 6.39 -4.14 2.66
C LEU A 103 6.50 -5.64 2.92
N TYR A 104 7.04 -6.38 1.97
CA TYR A 104 7.35 -7.80 2.12
C TYR A 104 8.64 -8.18 1.40
N LYS A 105 9.20 -9.33 1.77
CA LYS A 105 10.25 -10.04 1.03
C LYS A 105 9.82 -11.48 0.83
N ASN A 106 9.94 -11.98 -0.40
CA ASN A 106 9.67 -13.37 -0.74
C ASN A 106 10.96 -14.01 -1.25
N SER A 107 11.39 -15.10 -0.61
CA SER A 107 12.55 -15.89 -1.00
C SER A 107 12.15 -17.35 -1.13
N GLY A 108 11.83 -17.76 -2.37
CA GLY A 108 11.45 -19.14 -2.68
C GLY A 108 10.21 -19.63 -1.92
N GLY A 109 9.20 -18.77 -1.74
CA GLY A 109 7.96 -19.09 -1.01
C GLY A 109 8.04 -18.85 0.50
N ASN A 110 9.22 -18.54 1.05
CA ASN A 110 9.31 -18.03 2.42
C ASN A 110 9.11 -16.51 2.41
N VAL A 111 8.06 -16.06 3.07
CA VAL A 111 7.65 -14.67 3.08
C VAL A 111 7.95 -14.04 4.43
N THR A 112 8.50 -12.83 4.39
CA THR A 112 8.60 -11.94 5.55
C THR A 112 7.78 -10.69 5.27
N SER A 113 6.73 -10.45 6.06
CA SER A 113 5.91 -9.24 6.01
C SER A 113 6.41 -8.23 7.04
N PHE A 114 6.75 -7.03 6.59
CA PHE A 114 7.17 -5.90 7.39
C PHE A 114 5.98 -4.95 7.55
N CYS A 115 5.10 -5.25 8.50
CA CYS A 115 3.83 -4.55 8.67
C CYS A 115 3.97 -3.14 9.29
N ASP A 116 5.19 -2.76 9.69
CA ASP A 116 5.56 -1.41 10.10
C ASP A 116 6.06 -0.54 8.94
N SER A 117 6.10 -1.07 7.72
CA SER A 117 6.68 -0.41 6.56
C SER A 117 5.80 -0.59 5.33
N THR A 118 5.83 0.37 4.41
CA THR A 118 5.14 0.25 3.12
C THR A 118 6.12 0.04 1.97
N LEU A 119 5.63 -0.57 0.89
CA LEU A 119 6.20 -0.33 -0.43
C LEU A 119 5.96 1.13 -0.86
N PRO A 120 6.66 1.62 -1.90
CA PRO A 120 6.27 2.84 -2.58
C PRO A 120 4.81 2.83 -3.00
N GLY A 121 4.09 3.82 -2.50
CA GLY A 121 2.66 4.02 -2.77
C GLY A 121 2.39 5.32 -3.49
N TRP A 122 1.11 5.61 -3.62
CA TRP A 122 0.58 6.76 -4.34
C TRP A 122 -0.21 7.65 -3.41
N SER A 123 -0.07 8.95 -3.64
CA SER A 123 -0.87 9.97 -3.00
C SER A 123 -1.38 10.95 -4.04
N HIS A 124 -2.57 11.49 -3.82
CA HIS A 124 -3.16 12.52 -4.67
C HIS A 124 -4.22 13.29 -3.89
N ASP A 125 -4.65 14.44 -4.40
CA ASP A 125 -5.79 15.14 -3.79
C ASP A 125 -7.11 14.41 -4.07
N VAL A 126 -8.16 14.72 -3.31
CA VAL A 126 -9.47 14.08 -3.46
C VAL A 126 -10.14 14.29 -4.82
N LEU A 127 -9.63 15.20 -5.67
CA LEU A 127 -10.10 15.44 -7.03
C LEU A 127 -9.34 14.59 -8.08
N GLY A 128 -8.39 13.76 -7.65
CA GLY A 128 -7.57 12.94 -8.52
C GLY A 128 -6.49 13.72 -9.26
N LYS A 129 -6.05 14.87 -8.71
CA LYS A 129 -4.97 15.70 -9.23
C LYS A 129 -3.79 15.73 -8.26
N ASN A 130 -2.70 16.37 -8.68
CA ASN A 130 -1.51 16.62 -7.85
C ASN A 130 -0.97 15.36 -7.18
N TRP A 131 -0.64 14.38 -8.03
CA TRP A 131 -0.16 13.07 -7.61
C TRP A 131 1.29 13.18 -7.11
N ALA A 132 1.63 12.33 -6.14
CA ALA A 132 3.00 12.14 -5.64
C ALA A 132 3.20 10.69 -5.20
N CYS A 133 4.45 10.24 -5.23
CA CYS A 133 4.84 8.98 -4.61
C CYS A 133 5.11 9.20 -3.12
N TYR A 134 4.86 8.18 -2.30
CA TYR A 134 5.22 8.23 -0.88
C TYR A 134 5.64 6.87 -0.36
N ASN A 135 6.38 6.88 0.74
CA ASN A 135 6.60 5.71 1.60
C ASN A 135 6.13 6.07 3.01
N ALA A 136 5.78 5.06 3.82
CA ALA A 136 5.49 5.26 5.23
C ALA A 136 6.17 4.22 6.12
N HIS A 137 6.53 4.64 7.33
CA HIS A 137 7.11 3.79 8.36
C HIS A 137 6.44 4.06 9.71
N LYS A 138 6.07 3.00 10.42
CA LYS A 138 5.42 3.06 11.72
C LYS A 138 6.42 3.43 12.80
N ILE A 139 6.11 4.46 13.57
CA ILE A 139 6.95 4.96 14.66
C ILE A 139 6.57 4.25 15.98
N ASN A 140 5.27 4.03 16.21
CA ASN A 140 4.80 3.48 17.48
C ASN A 140 3.43 2.78 17.33
N PRO A 141 3.20 1.62 17.96
CA PRO A 141 4.21 0.75 18.58
C PRO A 141 5.10 0.07 17.54
N SER A 142 6.25 -0.44 17.99
CA SER A 142 7.09 -1.32 17.18
C SER A 142 6.34 -2.62 16.86
N VAL A 143 6.46 -3.09 15.62
CA VAL A 143 5.84 -4.34 15.16
C VAL A 143 6.94 -5.23 14.60
N ALA A 144 7.08 -6.43 15.17
CA ALA A 144 8.05 -7.39 14.66
C ALA A 144 7.64 -7.92 13.28
N PRO A 145 8.59 -8.23 12.38
CA PRO A 145 8.28 -8.87 11.11
C PRO A 145 7.54 -10.19 11.29
N LYS A 146 6.60 -10.48 10.40
CA LYS A 146 5.84 -11.75 10.38
C LYS A 146 6.42 -12.68 9.34
N HIS A 147 6.66 -13.93 9.72
CA HIS A 147 7.20 -14.96 8.83
C HIS A 147 6.15 -16.01 8.54
N HIS A 148 5.97 -16.34 7.26
CA HIS A 148 5.04 -17.38 6.81
C HIS A 148 5.50 -18.00 5.50
N ARG A 149 4.83 -19.07 5.07
CA ARG A 149 5.03 -19.65 3.74
C ARG A 149 3.85 -19.30 2.86
N GLU A 150 4.16 -18.89 1.65
CA GLU A 150 3.17 -18.73 0.60
C GLU A 150 2.70 -20.13 0.17
N HIS A 151 1.40 -20.37 0.34
CA HIS A 151 0.77 -21.58 -0.17
C HIS A 151 0.42 -21.34 -1.64
N LEU A 152 1.24 -21.88 -2.54
CA LEU A 152 0.96 -21.95 -3.98
C LEU A 152 -0.16 -22.95 -4.27
#